data_AF-A0A5Q0NPM7-F1
#
_entry.id   AF-A0A5Q0NPM7-F1
#
_cell.length_a   1.000
_cell.length_b   1.000
_cell.length_c   1.000
_cell.angle_alpha   90.00
_cell.angle_beta   90.00
_cell.angle_gamma   90.00
#
_symmetry.space_group_name_H-M   'P 1'
#
loop_
_entity.id
_entity.type
_entity.pdbx_description
1 polymer ?
#
loop_
_entity_poly.entity_id
_entity_poly.type
_entity_poly.pdbx_seq_one_letter_code
_entity_poly.pdbx_strand_id
1 'polypeptide(L)'
;MASAPASRVTRRRQRSTRLTVAVSLLVIAALAVIGAVVSGSWLLVCLAAPLGVLLGAAATKITHSELLQSRRDAARDRAEQAQAYRRLTEERTTEHAAYVEQMQSRITEREETLFALQEELGATQKRAADVTRKMNAEARRGDVAEHERDRVVARLDDAESRAADAIVRMVELEQEVIVLRAELETVTAAWREAELVRKRA
;
A
#
# COMPACT_ATOMS: atom_id res chain seq x y z
N MET A 1 23.08 -2.75 3.52
CA MET A 1 24.34 -2.10 3.12
C MET A 1 25.14 -1.84 4.39
N ALA A 2 26.17 -2.63 4.65
CA ALA A 2 26.98 -2.50 5.85
C ALA A 2 27.96 -1.34 5.68
N SER A 3 27.82 -0.29 6.50
CA SER A 3 28.79 0.80 6.59
C SER A 3 30.15 0.23 6.97
N ALA A 4 31.17 0.47 6.13
CA ALA A 4 32.55 0.13 6.45
C ALA A 4 32.94 0.82 7.77
N PRO A 5 33.49 0.09 8.75
CA PRO A 5 33.98 0.72 9.97
C PRO A 5 35.10 1.67 9.57
N ALA A 6 34.90 2.97 9.84
CA ALA A 6 35.95 3.97 9.71
C ALA A 6 37.18 3.45 10.47
N SER A 7 38.22 3.09 9.73
CA SER A 7 39.46 2.59 10.30
C SER A 7 39.97 3.67 11.24
N ARG A 8 39.81 3.46 12.55
CA ARG A 8 40.59 4.15 13.58
C ARG A 8 42.02 3.66 13.43
N VAL A 9 42.69 4.09 12.36
CA VAL A 9 44.14 4.11 12.31
C VAL A 9 44.51 5.16 13.32
N THR A 10 44.73 4.69 14.54
CA THR A 10 45.59 5.30 15.54
C THR A 10 46.89 5.66 14.82
N ARG A 11 46.94 6.89 14.27
CA ARG A 11 48.13 7.58 13.77
C ARG A 11 49.09 7.74 14.94
N ARG A 12 49.68 6.65 15.41
CA ARG A 12 50.85 6.66 16.27
C ARG A 12 51.96 7.21 15.39
N ARG A 13 52.05 8.55 15.33
CA ARG A 13 52.97 9.29 14.45
C ARG A 13 54.35 8.66 14.62
N GLN A 14 54.86 8.12 13.52
CA GLN A 14 56.21 7.58 13.43
C GLN A 14 57.16 8.68 13.92
N ARG A 15 58.01 8.38 14.89
CA ARG A 15 58.94 9.36 15.47
C ARG A 15 59.83 9.88 14.34
N SER A 16 59.75 11.19 14.05
CA SER A 16 60.54 11.81 13.00
C SER A 16 62.03 11.67 13.34
N THR A 17 62.79 11.03 12.44
CA THR A 17 64.24 10.83 12.57
C THR A 17 64.98 12.16 12.72
N ARG A 18 64.45 13.23 12.11
CA ARG A 18 64.99 14.60 12.22
C ARG A 18 64.85 15.15 13.64
N LEU A 19 63.73 14.88 14.29
CA LEU A 19 63.47 15.32 15.65
C LEU A 19 64.33 14.54 16.66
N THR A 20 64.55 13.25 16.42
CA THR A 20 65.52 12.46 17.23
C THR A 20 66.94 12.96 17.06
N VAL A 21 67.36 13.34 15.84
CA VAL A 21 68.69 13.94 15.61
C VAL A 21 68.82 15.28 16.34
N ALA A 22 67.83 16.17 16.25
CA ALA A 22 67.85 17.45 16.94
C ALA A 22 67.97 17.29 18.47
N VAL A 23 67.20 16.36 19.06
CA VAL A 23 67.29 16.03 20.48
C VAL A 23 68.66 15.46 20.85
N SER A 24 69.21 14.56 20.03
CA SER A 24 70.54 13.99 20.28
C SER A 24 71.66 15.05 20.25
N LEU A 25 71.59 16.03 19.35
CA LEU A 25 72.54 17.15 19.29
C LEU A 25 72.48 18.01 20.55
N LEU A 26 71.27 18.29 21.07
CA LEU A 26 71.10 19.02 22.32
C LEU A 26 71.66 18.26 23.52
N VAL A 27 71.44 16.93 23.59
CA VAL A 27 71.99 16.09 24.65
C VAL A 27 73.52 16.06 24.60
N ILE A 28 74.12 15.90 23.40
CA ILE A 28 75.58 15.93 23.23
C ILE A 28 76.15 17.29 23.63
N ALA A 29 75.52 18.40 23.22
CA ALA A 29 75.94 19.74 23.60
C ALA A 29 75.92 19.93 25.12
N ALA A 30 74.85 19.50 25.79
CA ALA A 30 74.73 19.59 27.24
C ALA A 30 75.80 18.75 27.96
N LEU A 31 76.02 17.51 27.54
CA LEU A 31 77.05 16.63 28.12
C LEU A 31 78.47 17.19 27.93
N ALA A 32 78.76 17.76 26.76
CA ALA A 32 80.06 18.37 26.49
C ALA A 32 80.32 19.58 27.39
N VAL A 33 79.33 20.45 27.59
CA VAL A 33 79.45 21.61 28.48
C VAL A 33 79.60 21.18 29.94
N ILE A 34 78.77 20.23 30.41
CA ILE A 34 78.87 19.71 31.79
C ILE A 34 80.23 19.06 32.03
N GLY A 35 80.70 18.23 31.09
CA GLY A 35 82.02 17.59 31.18
C GLY A 35 83.18 18.59 31.24
N ALA A 36 83.12 19.66 30.43
CA ALA A 36 84.11 20.72 30.44
C ALA A 36 84.15 21.47 31.78
N VAL A 37 82.99 21.76 32.38
CA VAL A 37 82.90 22.42 33.68
C VAL A 37 83.44 21.54 34.80
N VAL A 38 83.04 20.26 34.87
CA VAL A 38 83.50 19.31 35.90
C VAL A 38 85.01 19.08 35.83
N SER A 39 85.59 19.12 34.63
CA SER A 39 87.04 19.02 34.43
C SER A 39 87.84 20.17 35.06
N GLY A 40 87.24 21.34 35.29
CA GLY A 40 87.94 22.55 35.75
C GLY A 40 88.91 23.17 34.74
N SER A 41 88.96 22.67 33.49
CA SER A 41 89.86 23.16 32.45
C SER A 41 89.28 24.36 31.72
N TRP A 42 89.92 25.53 31.88
CA TRP A 42 89.54 26.76 31.18
C TRP A 42 89.50 26.60 29.66
N LEU A 43 90.48 25.89 29.08
CA LEU A 43 90.55 25.61 27.64
C LEU A 43 89.34 24.80 27.15
N LEU A 44 88.94 23.75 27.90
CA LEU A 44 87.79 22.94 27.53
C LEU A 44 86.49 23.75 27.60
N VAL A 45 86.34 24.63 28.59
CA VAL A 45 85.18 25.50 28.71
C VAL A 45 85.11 26.50 27.54
N CYS A 46 86.22 27.13 27.17
CA CYS A 46 86.30 28.05 26.04
C CYS A 46 85.94 27.40 24.70
N LEU A 47 86.22 26.10 24.51
CA LEU A 47 85.87 25.37 23.30
C LEU A 47 84.45 24.79 23.35
N ALA A 48 84.02 24.27 24.49
CA ALA A 48 82.71 23.64 24.66
C ALA A 48 81.57 24.66 24.56
N ALA A 49 81.76 25.89 25.04
CA ALA A 49 80.74 26.93 24.97
C ALA A 49 80.32 27.28 23.52
N PRO A 50 81.21 27.68 22.60
CA PRO A 50 80.83 27.98 21.21
C PRO A 50 80.31 26.73 20.48
N LEU A 51 80.90 25.55 20.72
CA LEU A 51 80.38 24.29 20.15
C LEU A 51 78.94 24.01 20.61
N GLY A 52 78.64 24.20 21.90
CA GLY A 52 77.31 24.04 22.45
C GLY A 52 76.28 24.97 21.80
N VAL A 53 76.66 26.25 21.58
CA VAL A 53 75.82 27.22 20.88
C VAL A 53 75.56 26.80 19.42
N LEU A 54 76.59 26.34 18.71
CA LEU A 54 76.47 25.87 17.32
C LEU A 54 75.54 24.65 17.21
N LEU A 55 75.72 23.66 18.09
CA LEU A 55 74.88 22.46 18.14
C LEU A 55 73.42 22.80 18.50
N GLY A 56 73.21 23.71 19.47
CA GLY A 56 71.88 24.20 19.84
C GLY A 56 71.18 24.96 18.72
N ALA A 57 71.91 25.82 17.99
CA ALA A 57 71.40 26.53 16.82
C ALA A 57 71.00 25.55 15.70
N ALA A 58 71.83 24.54 15.43
CA ALA A 58 71.52 23.50 14.45
C ALA A 58 70.27 22.69 14.84
N ALA A 59 70.16 22.27 16.10
CA ALA A 59 68.98 21.56 16.61
C ALA A 59 67.69 22.41 16.50
N THR A 60 67.78 23.70 16.80
CA THR A 60 66.66 24.64 16.68
C THR A 60 66.22 24.80 15.23
N LYS A 61 67.17 24.96 14.30
CA LYS A 61 66.89 25.06 12.86
C LYS A 61 66.20 23.80 12.33
N ILE A 62 66.68 22.61 12.70
CA ILE A 62 66.07 21.33 12.32
C ILE A 62 64.63 21.27 12.83
N THR A 63 64.42 21.53 14.12
CA THR A 63 63.09 21.49 14.75
C THR A 63 62.12 22.49 14.12
N HIS A 64 62.60 23.71 13.83
CA HIS A 64 61.78 24.74 13.20
C HIS A 64 61.35 24.34 11.77
N SER A 65 62.28 23.82 10.97
CA SER A 65 61.98 23.38 9.60
C SER A 65 60.97 22.23 9.57
N GLU A 66 61.08 21.27 10.50
CA GLU A 66 60.14 20.15 10.63
C GLU A 66 58.75 20.62 11.08
N LEU A 67 58.69 21.60 11.98
CA LEU A 67 57.42 22.16 12.45
C LEU A 67 56.68 22.91 11.35
N LEU A 68 57.39 23.69 10.53
CA LEU A 68 56.81 24.35 9.36
C LEU A 68 56.31 23.33 8.33
N GLN A 69 57.08 22.28 8.07
CA GLN A 69 56.67 21.22 7.15
C GLN A 69 55.42 20.48 7.66
N SER A 70 55.43 20.05 8.92
CA SER A 70 54.29 19.38 9.58
C SER A 70 53.03 20.25 9.57
N ARG A 71 53.16 21.58 9.71
CA ARG A 71 52.02 22.51 9.58
C ARG A 71 51.47 22.58 8.15
N ARG A 72 52.34 22.63 7.14
CA ARG A 72 51.94 22.62 5.72
C ARG A 72 51.24 21.32 5.35
N ASP A 73 51.82 20.18 5.73
CA ASP A 73 51.25 18.87 5.46
C ASP A 73 49.89 18.72 6.16
N ALA A 74 49.76 19.18 7.40
CA ALA A 74 48.47 19.19 8.10
C ALA A 74 47.42 20.09 7.44
N ALA A 75 47.83 21.25 6.90
CA ALA A 75 46.91 22.12 6.16
C ALA A 75 46.46 21.47 4.84
N ARG A 76 47.39 20.82 4.13
CA ARG A 76 47.12 20.08 2.90
C ARG A 76 46.18 18.89 3.15
N ASP A 77 46.47 18.06 4.16
CA ASP A 77 45.60 16.95 4.58
C ASP A 77 44.16 17.40 4.85
N ARG A 78 43.99 18.53 5.56
CA ARG A 78 42.65 19.07 5.84
C ARG A 78 41.96 19.57 4.58
N ALA A 79 42.70 20.21 3.66
CA ALA A 79 42.14 20.64 2.39
C ALA A 79 41.70 19.46 1.53
N GLU A 80 42.53 18.41 1.44
CA GLU A 80 42.20 17.17 0.72
C GLU A 80 40.98 16.46 1.34
N GLN A 81 40.91 16.38 2.68
CA GLN A 81 39.73 15.85 3.38
C GLN A 81 38.47 16.67 3.09
N ALA A 82 38.55 18.00 3.16
CA ALA A 82 37.41 18.87 2.86
C ALA A 82 36.92 18.70 1.41
N GLN A 83 37.84 18.54 0.46
CA GLN A 83 37.50 18.25 -0.93
C GLN A 83 36.85 16.86 -1.09
N ALA A 84 37.38 15.84 -0.43
CA ALA A 84 36.79 14.50 -0.45
C ALA A 84 35.37 14.48 0.14
N TYR A 85 35.15 15.15 1.27
CA TYR A 85 33.82 15.30 1.87
C TYR A 85 32.86 16.08 0.99
N ARG A 86 33.34 17.12 0.28
CA ARG A 86 32.53 17.86 -0.70
C ARG A 86 32.05 16.95 -1.83
N ARG A 87 32.96 16.17 -2.44
CA ARG A 87 32.61 15.22 -3.51
C ARG A 87 31.61 14.17 -3.04
N LEU A 88 31.85 13.57 -1.87
CA LEU A 88 30.94 12.58 -1.30
C LEU A 88 29.55 13.17 -1.02
N THR A 89 29.51 14.42 -0.53
CA THR A 89 28.24 15.13 -0.32
C THR A 89 27.52 15.37 -1.64
N GLU A 90 28.22 15.83 -2.66
CA GLU A 90 27.67 16.06 -4.00
C GLU A 90 27.09 14.77 -4.60
N GLU A 91 27.86 13.67 -4.60
CA GLU A 91 27.40 12.36 -5.04
C GLU A 91 26.12 11.93 -4.29
N ARG A 92 26.14 11.97 -2.95
CA ARG A 92 24.96 11.60 -2.14
C ARG A 92 23.76 12.51 -2.38
N THR A 93 23.97 13.81 -2.56
CA THR A 93 22.88 14.74 -2.85
C THR A 93 22.25 14.43 -4.22
N THR A 94 23.07 14.10 -5.23
CA THR A 94 22.55 13.69 -6.55
C THR A 94 21.78 12.36 -6.47
N GLU A 95 22.31 11.35 -5.78
CA GLU A 95 21.64 10.06 -5.56
C GLU A 95 20.33 10.24 -4.79
N HIS A 96 20.34 11.03 -3.72
CA HIS A 96 19.14 11.30 -2.94
C HIS A 96 18.08 12.07 -3.74
N ALA A 97 18.47 13.04 -4.56
CA ALA A 97 17.53 13.76 -5.43
C ALA A 97 16.85 12.81 -6.43
N ALA A 98 17.63 11.96 -7.11
CA ALA A 98 17.10 10.96 -8.04
C ALA A 98 16.17 9.95 -7.33
N TYR A 99 16.53 9.51 -6.13
CA TYR A 99 15.69 8.62 -5.33
C TYR A 99 14.35 9.26 -4.94
N VAL A 100 14.37 10.53 -4.50
CA VAL A 100 13.16 11.26 -4.13
C VAL A 100 12.24 11.44 -5.34
N GLU A 101 12.79 11.83 -6.49
CA GLU A 101 12.02 11.96 -7.74
C GLU A 101 11.38 10.64 -8.15
N GLN A 102 12.13 9.53 -8.13
CA GLN A 102 11.61 8.20 -8.41
C GLN A 102 10.48 7.80 -7.45
N MET A 103 10.64 8.09 -6.16
CA MET A 103 9.64 7.73 -5.16
C MET A 103 8.36 8.57 -5.31
N GLN A 104 8.51 9.87 -5.61
CA GLN A 104 7.38 10.74 -5.90
C GLN A 104 6.59 10.25 -7.11
N SER A 105 7.27 9.91 -8.21
CA SER A 105 6.63 9.35 -9.41
C SER A 105 5.84 8.08 -9.09
N ARG A 106 6.42 7.15 -8.31
CA ARG A 106 5.72 5.93 -7.88
C ARG A 106 4.51 6.22 -7.00
N ILE A 107 4.60 7.19 -6.10
CA ILE A 107 3.47 7.57 -5.24
C ILE A 107 2.34 8.11 -6.10
N THR A 108 2.62 9.03 -7.02
CA THR A 108 1.60 9.59 -7.92
C THR A 108 0.94 8.51 -8.78
N GLU A 109 1.72 7.61 -9.39
CA GLU A 109 1.17 6.48 -10.17
C GLU A 109 0.22 5.61 -9.32
N ARG A 110 0.59 5.36 -8.06
CA ARG A 110 -0.23 4.56 -7.14
C ARG A 110 -1.48 5.30 -6.70
N GLU A 111 -1.40 6.59 -6.44
CA GLU A 111 -2.56 7.42 -6.11
C GLU A 111 -3.56 7.46 -7.27
N GLU A 112 -3.10 7.66 -8.51
CA GLU A 112 -3.94 7.60 -9.71
C GLU A 112 -4.65 6.25 -9.86
N THR A 113 -3.90 5.15 -9.67
CA THR A 113 -4.46 3.80 -9.70
C THR A 113 -5.51 3.60 -8.60
N LEU A 114 -5.25 4.09 -7.39
CA LEU A 114 -6.21 4.01 -6.29
C LEU A 114 -7.48 4.80 -6.56
N PHE A 115 -7.37 6.01 -7.13
CA PHE A 115 -8.55 6.80 -7.51
C PHE A 115 -9.39 6.09 -8.57
N ALA A 116 -8.75 5.53 -9.60
CA ALA A 116 -9.45 4.77 -10.63
C ALA A 116 -10.18 3.55 -10.05
N LEU A 117 -9.53 2.80 -9.16
CA LEU A 117 -10.16 1.66 -8.47
C LEU A 117 -11.32 2.08 -7.56
N GLN A 118 -11.21 3.22 -6.87
CA GLN A 118 -12.27 3.76 -6.03
C GLN A 118 -13.50 4.17 -6.87
N GLU A 119 -13.27 4.80 -8.02
CA GLU A 119 -14.35 5.17 -8.95
C GLU A 119 -15.06 3.93 -9.50
N GLU A 120 -14.30 2.94 -9.98
CA GLU A 120 -14.85 1.69 -10.50
C GLU A 120 -15.62 0.92 -9.42
N LEU A 121 -15.09 0.86 -8.19
CA LEU A 121 -15.76 0.24 -7.06
C LEU A 121 -17.08 0.95 -6.75
N GLY A 122 -17.08 2.29 -6.70
CA GLY A 122 -18.28 3.08 -6.48
C GLY A 122 -19.33 2.86 -7.58
N ALA A 123 -18.91 2.82 -8.85
CA ALA A 123 -19.79 2.52 -9.98
C ALA A 123 -20.38 1.11 -9.89
N THR A 124 -19.57 0.13 -9.51
CA THR A 124 -19.99 -1.28 -9.37
C THR A 124 -20.97 -1.45 -8.21
N GLN A 125 -20.71 -0.81 -7.06
CA GLN A 125 -21.63 -0.79 -5.92
C GLN A 125 -22.97 -0.16 -6.29
N LYS A 126 -22.96 0.96 -7.03
CA LYS A 126 -24.18 1.60 -7.52
C LYS A 126 -24.97 0.68 -8.45
N ARG A 127 -24.31 0.04 -9.43
CA ARG A 127 -24.94 -0.93 -10.33
C ARG A 127 -25.54 -2.10 -9.56
N ALA A 128 -24.82 -2.64 -8.59
CA ALA A 128 -25.32 -3.73 -7.74
C ALA A 128 -26.57 -3.30 -6.97
N ALA A 129 -26.59 -2.10 -6.38
CA ALA A 129 -27.76 -1.56 -5.70
C ALA A 129 -28.96 -1.39 -6.64
N ASP A 130 -28.72 -0.89 -7.86
CA ASP A 130 -29.79 -0.71 -8.85
C ASP A 130 -30.35 -2.04 -9.37
N VAL A 131 -29.50 -3.05 -9.58
CA VAL A 131 -29.94 -4.42 -9.92
C VAL A 131 -30.78 -5.01 -8.81
N THR A 132 -30.34 -4.92 -7.55
CA THR A 132 -31.11 -5.40 -6.39
C THR A 132 -32.47 -4.69 -6.28
N ARG A 133 -32.52 -3.37 -6.51
CA ARG A 133 -33.78 -2.62 -6.52
C ARG A 133 -34.72 -3.08 -7.63
N LYS A 134 -34.22 -3.29 -8.84
CA LYS A 134 -35.00 -3.81 -9.97
C LYS A 134 -35.51 -5.22 -9.69
N MET A 135 -34.66 -6.12 -9.20
CA MET A 135 -35.03 -7.47 -8.82
C MET A 135 -36.16 -7.47 -7.79
N ASN A 136 -36.04 -6.66 -6.73
CA ASN A 136 -37.10 -6.54 -5.72
C ASN A 136 -38.40 -5.97 -6.28
N ALA A 137 -38.34 -5.08 -7.28
CA ALA A 137 -39.52 -4.54 -7.95
C ALA A 137 -40.19 -5.56 -8.88
N GLU A 138 -39.40 -6.39 -9.56
CA GLU A 138 -39.91 -7.52 -10.36
C GLU A 138 -40.52 -8.60 -9.46
N ALA A 139 -39.87 -8.96 -8.34
CA ALA A 139 -40.40 -9.92 -7.38
C ALA A 139 -41.79 -9.50 -6.88
N ARG A 140 -41.95 -8.24 -6.45
CA ARG A 140 -43.27 -7.71 -6.04
C ARG A 140 -44.32 -7.74 -7.15
N ARG A 141 -43.91 -7.49 -8.40
CA ARG A 141 -44.83 -7.59 -9.55
C ARG A 141 -45.22 -9.05 -9.81
N GLY A 142 -44.28 -9.98 -9.68
CA GLY A 142 -44.53 -11.41 -9.73
C GLY A 142 -45.55 -11.83 -8.68
N ASP A 143 -45.35 -11.45 -7.42
CA ASP A 143 -46.26 -11.76 -6.32
C ASP A 143 -47.69 -11.29 -6.63
N VAL A 144 -47.86 -10.04 -7.09
CA VAL A 144 -49.19 -9.50 -7.45
C VAL A 144 -49.83 -10.28 -8.60
N ALA A 145 -49.06 -10.61 -9.64
CA ALA A 145 -49.54 -11.38 -10.78
C ALA A 145 -49.92 -12.81 -10.39
N GLU A 146 -49.18 -13.45 -9.48
CA GLU A 146 -49.53 -14.76 -8.93
C GLU A 146 -50.84 -14.71 -8.15
N HIS A 147 -51.03 -13.70 -7.28
CA HIS A 147 -52.28 -13.54 -6.54
C HIS A 147 -53.48 -13.28 -7.48
N GLU A 148 -53.28 -12.50 -8.54
CA GLU A 148 -54.33 -12.27 -9.54
C GLU A 148 -54.66 -13.54 -10.32
N ARG A 149 -53.63 -14.30 -10.76
CA ARG A 149 -53.81 -15.61 -11.38
C ARG A 149 -54.62 -16.54 -10.48
N ASP A 150 -54.26 -16.67 -9.21
CA ASP A 150 -54.94 -17.57 -8.28
C ASP A 150 -56.40 -17.17 -8.07
N ARG A 151 -56.70 -15.86 -8.04
CA ARG A 151 -58.09 -15.36 -8.00
C ARG A 151 -58.87 -15.67 -9.28
N VAL A 152 -58.25 -15.56 -10.45
CA VAL A 152 -58.89 -15.87 -11.73
C VAL A 152 -59.16 -17.37 -11.84
N VAL A 153 -58.20 -18.22 -11.45
CA VAL A 153 -58.37 -19.68 -11.39
C VAL A 153 -59.53 -20.05 -10.46
N ALA A 154 -59.58 -19.50 -9.25
CA ALA A 154 -60.68 -19.77 -8.32
C ALA A 154 -62.06 -19.36 -8.86
N ARG A 155 -62.14 -18.24 -9.61
CA ARG A 155 -63.39 -17.81 -10.26
C ARG A 155 -63.78 -18.69 -11.44
N LEU A 156 -62.79 -19.20 -12.17
CA LEU A 156 -63.01 -20.15 -13.26
C LEU A 156 -63.56 -21.45 -12.70
N ASP A 157 -62.94 -22.01 -11.66
CA ASP A 157 -63.40 -23.25 -11.01
C ASP A 157 -64.85 -23.11 -10.48
N ASP A 158 -65.19 -21.97 -9.86
CA ASP A 158 -66.56 -21.67 -9.43
C ASP A 158 -67.54 -21.58 -10.60
N ALA A 159 -67.17 -20.90 -11.69
CA ALA A 159 -68.00 -20.76 -12.87
C ALA A 159 -68.20 -22.11 -13.58
N GLU A 160 -67.16 -22.93 -13.68
CA GLU A 160 -67.22 -24.29 -14.22
C GLU A 160 -68.11 -25.20 -13.36
N SER A 161 -68.00 -25.11 -12.03
CA SER A 161 -68.88 -25.84 -11.11
C SER A 161 -70.34 -25.45 -11.28
N ARG A 162 -70.64 -24.14 -11.32
CA ARG A 162 -72.01 -23.64 -11.58
C ARG A 162 -72.54 -24.03 -12.95
N ALA A 163 -71.67 -24.05 -13.97
CA ALA A 163 -72.06 -24.49 -15.30
C ALA A 163 -72.38 -26.00 -15.32
N ALA A 164 -71.59 -26.82 -14.64
CA ALA A 164 -71.85 -28.25 -14.49
C ALA A 164 -73.18 -28.51 -13.77
N ASP A 165 -73.44 -27.83 -12.65
CA ASP A 165 -74.71 -27.92 -11.92
C ASP A 165 -75.90 -27.50 -12.79
N ALA A 166 -75.75 -26.41 -13.55
CA ALA A 166 -76.79 -25.93 -14.47
C ALA A 166 -77.06 -26.93 -15.61
N ILE A 167 -76.02 -27.56 -16.17
CA ILE A 167 -76.15 -28.61 -17.19
C ILE A 167 -76.92 -29.81 -16.61
N VAL A 168 -76.58 -30.25 -15.39
CA VAL A 168 -77.30 -31.37 -14.74
C VAL A 168 -78.76 -30.99 -14.51
N ARG A 169 -79.06 -29.81 -13.95
CA ARG A 169 -80.44 -29.40 -13.72
C ARG A 169 -81.23 -29.21 -15.01
N MET A 170 -80.59 -28.77 -16.09
CA MET A 170 -81.21 -28.70 -17.41
C MET A 170 -81.64 -30.09 -17.89
N VAL A 171 -80.77 -31.09 -17.78
CA VAL A 171 -81.09 -32.48 -18.15
C VAL A 171 -82.23 -33.05 -17.30
N GLU A 172 -82.22 -32.78 -15.98
CA GLU A 172 -83.33 -33.17 -15.10
C GLU A 172 -84.66 -32.51 -15.51
N LEU A 173 -84.65 -31.21 -15.81
CA LEU A 173 -85.84 -30.48 -16.26
C LEU A 173 -86.33 -30.98 -17.64
N GLU A 174 -85.43 -31.28 -18.57
CA GLU A 174 -85.77 -31.89 -19.85
C GLU A 174 -86.47 -33.24 -19.64
N GLN A 175 -85.98 -34.06 -18.70
CA GLN A 175 -86.61 -35.31 -18.33
C GLN A 175 -87.98 -35.10 -17.68
N GLU A 176 -88.12 -34.17 -16.74
CA GLU A 176 -89.41 -33.79 -16.14
C GLU A 176 -90.41 -33.36 -17.22
N VAL A 177 -89.99 -32.54 -18.19
CA VAL A 177 -90.83 -32.11 -19.33
C VAL A 177 -91.27 -33.29 -20.20
N ILE A 178 -90.38 -34.24 -20.49
CA ILE A 178 -90.71 -35.45 -21.26
C ILE A 178 -91.77 -36.27 -20.52
N VAL A 179 -91.60 -36.48 -19.21
CA VAL A 179 -92.55 -37.22 -18.38
C VAL A 179 -93.90 -36.52 -18.33
N LEU A 180 -93.93 -35.21 -18.02
CA LEU A 180 -95.17 -34.42 -17.98
C LEU A 180 -95.89 -34.41 -19.32
N ARG A 181 -95.15 -34.36 -20.44
CA ARG A 181 -95.73 -34.45 -21.78
C ARG A 181 -96.37 -35.80 -22.03
N ALA A 182 -95.71 -36.90 -21.65
CA ALA A 182 -96.27 -38.24 -21.75
C ALA A 182 -97.54 -38.38 -20.88
N GLU A 183 -97.51 -37.90 -19.64
CA GLU A 183 -98.68 -37.87 -18.75
C GLU A 183 -99.84 -37.08 -19.37
N LEU A 184 -99.59 -35.87 -19.90
CA LEU A 184 -100.60 -35.07 -20.59
C LEU A 184 -101.19 -35.81 -21.79
N GLU A 185 -100.36 -36.48 -22.60
CA GLU A 185 -100.81 -37.30 -23.73
C GLU A 185 -101.73 -38.44 -23.26
N THR A 186 -101.37 -39.14 -22.18
CA THR A 186 -102.21 -40.20 -21.60
C THR A 186 -103.55 -39.69 -21.06
N VAL A 187 -103.55 -38.59 -20.29
CA VAL A 187 -104.78 -37.98 -19.74
C VAL A 187 -105.67 -37.46 -20.87
N THR A 188 -105.07 -36.84 -21.89
CA THR A 188 -105.81 -36.35 -23.06
C THR A 188 -106.43 -37.49 -23.84
N ALA A 189 -105.71 -38.60 -24.04
CA ALA A 189 -106.25 -39.80 -24.68
C ALA A 189 -107.43 -40.37 -23.88
N ALA A 190 -107.29 -40.53 -22.56
CA ALA A 190 -108.35 -41.01 -21.68
C ALA A 190 -109.58 -40.08 -21.67
N TRP A 191 -109.38 -38.76 -21.66
CA TRP A 191 -110.47 -37.79 -21.76
C TRP A 191 -111.20 -37.87 -23.10
N ARG A 192 -110.47 -37.98 -24.23
CA ARG A 192 -111.07 -38.16 -25.56
C ARG A 192 -111.86 -39.46 -25.65
N GLU A 193 -111.36 -40.54 -25.08
CA GLU A 193 -112.07 -41.82 -25.02
C GLU A 193 -113.36 -41.69 -24.19
N ALA A 194 -113.31 -41.06 -23.02
CA ALA A 194 -114.48 -40.78 -22.20
C ALA A 194 -115.50 -39.87 -22.91
N GLU A 195 -115.05 -38.87 -23.67
CA GLU A 195 -115.92 -38.00 -24.45
C GLU A 195 -116.59 -38.75 -25.62
N LEU A 196 -115.88 -39.68 -26.27
CA LEU A 196 -116.44 -40.57 -27.30
C LEU A 196 -117.46 -41.56 -26.71
N VAL A 197 -117.22 -42.09 -25.52
CA VAL A 197 -118.18 -42.92 -24.78
C VAL A 197 -119.43 -42.10 -24.43
N ARG A 198 -119.25 -40.85 -23.97
CA ARG A 198 -120.37 -39.94 -23.65
C ARG A 198 -121.18 -39.52 -24.87
N LYS A 199 -120.58 -39.42 -26.07
CA LYS A 199 -121.29 -39.13 -27.34
C LYS A 199 -122.01 -40.35 -27.93
N ARG A 200 -121.74 -41.56 -27.43
CA ARG A 200 -122.37 -42.83 -27.86
C ARG A 200 -123.48 -43.32 -26.91
N ALA A 201 -123.66 -42.66 -25.77
CA ALA A 201 -124.77 -42.86 -24.84
C ALA A 201 -125.86 -41.82 -25.08
#